data_AF-A0A1Q3HKW8-F1
#
_entry.id   AF-A0A1Q3HKW8-F1
#
_cell.length_a   1.000
_cell.length_b   1.000
_cell.length_c   1.000
_cell.angle_alpha   90.00
_cell.angle_beta   90.00
_cell.angle_gamma   90.00
#
_symmetry.space_group_name_H-M   'P 1'
#
loop_
_entity.id
_entity.type
_entity.pdbx_description
1 polymer ?
#
loop_
_entity_poly.entity_id
_entity_poly.type
_entity_poly.pdbx_seq_one_letter_code
_entity_poly.pdbx_strand_id
1 'polypeptide(L)'
;MTSGRFRFPTFALTFSGVLLVASGCGGPSQGCIDCPPIEGRYGLALDPGTLPSACDGVQVDLPVGPIDVSRQGSDVTATLDRMTLRGTLYATYDFNLVGNNLGQEMDGGTRGPDSALLSGRYIPAIGDGGVPRLVGDWQGNYSSTTAGNTRRCSVTRSFTAAHQ
;
A
#
# COMPACT_ATOMS: atom_id res chain seq x y z
N MET A 1 66.73 36.78 42.76
CA MET A 1 66.26 35.44 43.17
C MET A 1 64.74 35.51 43.19
N THR A 2 64.06 35.30 42.07
CA THR A 2 63.65 34.00 41.47
C THR A 2 62.25 33.59 41.95
N SER A 3 61.38 33.35 40.96
CA SER A 3 60.09 32.62 41.00
C SER A 3 58.88 33.38 41.54
N GLY A 4 57.69 33.30 40.94
CA GLY A 4 57.21 32.56 39.77
C GLY A 4 55.70 32.74 39.68
N ARG A 5 55.17 33.02 38.49
CA ARG A 5 53.74 33.27 38.23
C ARG A 5 53.07 31.98 37.76
N PHE A 6 51.99 31.56 38.41
CA PHE A 6 51.06 30.56 37.85
C PHE A 6 49.72 31.22 37.52
N ARG A 7 49.43 31.30 36.21
CA ARG A 7 48.12 31.65 35.65
C ARG A 7 47.27 30.39 35.59
N PHE A 8 46.07 30.45 36.15
CA PHE A 8 45.00 29.48 35.91
C PHE A 8 44.34 29.80 34.56
N PRO A 9 44.23 28.85 33.61
CA PRO A 9 43.33 29.01 32.48
C PRO A 9 41.95 28.45 32.81
N THR A 10 40.98 29.35 32.74
CA THR A 10 39.53 29.13 32.67
C THR A 10 39.20 28.21 31.49
N PHE A 11 38.65 27.03 31.76
CA PHE A 11 38.09 26.18 30.71
C PHE A 11 36.71 26.72 30.32
N ALA A 12 36.61 27.27 29.11
CA ALA A 12 35.37 27.68 28.49
C ALA A 12 34.57 26.43 28.06
N LEU A 13 33.37 26.27 28.63
CA LEU A 13 32.35 25.33 28.16
C LEU A 13 31.87 25.77 26.78
N THR A 14 32.41 25.15 25.74
CA THR A 14 31.93 25.30 24.36
C THR A 14 30.83 24.25 24.13
N PHE A 15 29.59 24.68 24.34
CA PHE A 15 28.38 23.97 23.94
C PHE A 15 28.29 23.99 22.40
N SER A 16 28.94 23.03 21.74
CA SER A 16 28.73 22.77 20.32
C SER A 16 27.51 21.86 20.17
N GLY A 17 26.32 22.47 20.16
CA GLY A 17 25.08 21.82 19.78
C GLY A 17 25.09 21.54 18.27
N VAL A 18 25.69 20.42 17.87
CA VAL A 18 25.47 19.86 16.55
C VAL A 18 24.09 19.22 16.56
N LEU A 19 23.10 19.94 16.05
CA LEU A 19 21.82 19.39 15.62
C LEU A 19 22.12 18.38 14.51
N LEU A 20 22.27 17.11 14.90
CA LEU A 20 22.16 15.96 14.01
C LEU A 20 20.72 15.93 13.50
N VAL A 21 20.46 16.64 12.39
CA VAL A 21 19.31 16.38 11.55
C VAL A 21 19.57 15.00 10.93
N ALA A 22 19.13 13.96 11.63
CA ALA A 22 19.06 12.63 11.09
C ALA A 22 18.05 12.69 9.93
N SER A 23 18.56 12.92 8.73
CA SER A 23 17.89 12.50 7.51
C SER A 23 17.92 10.98 7.53
N GLY A 24 16.94 10.39 8.22
CA GLY A 24 16.65 8.97 8.11
C GLY A 24 16.31 8.69 6.67
N CYS A 25 17.30 8.25 5.89
CA CYS A 25 17.09 7.57 4.62
C CYS A 25 16.26 6.32 4.91
N GLY A 26 14.94 6.46 4.82
CA GLY A 26 14.02 5.33 4.80
C GLY A 26 14.40 4.45 3.61
N GLY A 27 14.88 3.25 3.90
CA GLY A 27 15.10 2.24 2.87
C GLY A 27 13.76 1.89 2.19
N PRO A 28 13.79 1.29 0.98
CA PRO A 28 12.59 0.93 0.21
C PRO A 28 11.68 -0.10 0.90
N SER A 29 12.11 -0.65 2.03
CA SER A 29 11.36 -1.60 2.87
C SER A 29 10.76 -0.96 4.13
N GLN A 30 11.06 0.32 4.41
CA GLN A 30 10.55 1.04 5.56
C GLN A 30 9.36 1.92 5.13
N GLY A 31 8.25 1.82 5.86
CA GLY A 31 7.06 2.65 5.62
C GLY A 31 7.41 4.14 5.63
N CYS A 32 6.63 4.95 4.91
CA CYS A 32 6.86 6.39 4.85
C CYS A 32 6.71 7.06 6.24
N ILE A 33 7.57 8.05 6.51
CA ILE A 33 7.47 8.94 7.68
C ILE A 33 6.70 10.20 7.28
N ASP A 34 7.06 10.78 6.14
CA ASP A 34 6.31 11.82 5.44
C ASP A 34 5.67 11.20 4.20
N CYS A 35 4.39 10.91 4.31
CA CYS A 35 3.66 10.06 3.37
C CYS A 35 2.86 10.90 2.38
N PRO A 36 2.79 10.48 1.11
CA PRO A 36 1.93 11.17 0.17
C PRO A 36 0.44 11.05 0.58
N PRO A 37 -0.38 12.07 0.22
CA PRO A 37 -1.80 12.12 0.56
C PRO A 37 -2.61 11.19 -0.36
N ILE A 38 -2.46 9.88 -0.15
CA ILE A 38 -3.13 8.83 -0.92
C ILE A 38 -4.60 8.64 -0.50
N GLU A 39 -5.02 9.17 0.63
CA GLU A 39 -6.37 9.01 1.17
C GLU A 39 -7.44 9.58 0.24
N GLY A 40 -8.60 8.91 0.18
CA GLY A 40 -9.71 9.35 -0.66
C GLY A 40 -10.44 8.20 -1.35
N ARG A 41 -11.37 8.56 -2.23
CA ARG A 41 -12.15 7.62 -3.02
C ARG A 41 -11.66 7.65 -4.47
N TYR A 42 -11.35 6.48 -5.02
CA TYR A 42 -10.83 6.34 -6.38
C TYR A 42 -11.76 5.48 -7.23
N GLY A 43 -12.19 5.98 -8.40
CA GLY A 43 -12.96 5.19 -9.35
C GLY A 43 -12.06 4.17 -10.05
N LEU A 44 -12.26 2.87 -9.77
CA LEU A 44 -11.47 1.78 -10.35
C LEU A 44 -11.83 1.52 -11.82
N ALA A 45 -10.81 1.41 -12.65
CA ALA A 45 -10.86 0.84 -13.98
C ALA A 45 -9.84 -0.31 -14.08
N LEU A 46 -10.33 -1.53 -14.25
CA LEU A 46 -9.50 -2.69 -14.54
C LEU A 46 -9.32 -2.83 -16.06
N ASP A 47 -8.12 -3.19 -16.48
CA ASP A 47 -7.88 -3.48 -17.88
C ASP A 47 -8.66 -4.73 -18.31
N PRO A 48 -9.21 -4.74 -19.54
CA PRO A 48 -9.91 -5.91 -20.05
C PRO A 48 -8.93 -7.06 -20.29
N GLY A 49 -9.39 -8.29 -20.11
CA GLY A 49 -8.58 -9.47 -20.38
C GLY A 49 -9.34 -10.79 -20.20
N THR A 50 -8.82 -11.86 -20.79
CA THR A 50 -9.40 -13.21 -20.67
C THR A 50 -8.97 -13.89 -19.38
N LEU A 51 -9.81 -14.77 -18.85
CA LEU A 51 -9.45 -15.58 -17.69
C LEU A 51 -8.40 -16.63 -18.08
N PRO A 52 -7.43 -16.94 -17.20
CA PRO A 52 -6.52 -18.05 -17.41
C PRO A 52 -7.29 -19.39 -17.48
N SER A 53 -6.78 -20.35 -18.25
CA SER A 53 -7.37 -21.71 -18.32
C SER A 53 -7.41 -22.42 -16.96
N ALA A 54 -6.54 -22.03 -16.03
CA ALA A 54 -6.56 -22.52 -14.65
C ALA A 54 -7.84 -22.15 -13.88
N CYS A 55 -8.58 -21.14 -14.33
CA CYS A 55 -9.88 -20.76 -13.76
C CYS A 55 -11.06 -21.51 -14.38
N ASP A 56 -10.83 -22.51 -15.24
CA ASP A 56 -11.92 -23.29 -15.82
C ASP A 56 -12.69 -24.09 -14.74
N GLY A 57 -14.00 -23.88 -14.70
CA GLY A 57 -14.88 -24.37 -13.64
C GLY A 57 -14.75 -23.68 -12.28
N VAL A 58 -14.09 -22.52 -12.21
CA VAL A 58 -14.08 -21.63 -11.03
C VAL A 58 -14.89 -20.38 -11.35
N GLN A 59 -15.83 -20.02 -10.49
CA GLN A 59 -16.54 -18.75 -10.63
C GLN A 59 -15.61 -17.60 -10.26
N VAL A 60 -15.34 -16.72 -11.23
CA VAL A 60 -14.47 -15.55 -11.05
C VAL A 60 -15.31 -14.29 -11.25
N ASP A 61 -15.53 -13.59 -10.14
CA ASP A 61 -16.12 -12.25 -10.12
C ASP A 61 -15.01 -11.23 -9.89
N LEU A 62 -14.71 -10.38 -10.90
CA LEU A 62 -13.75 -9.29 -10.77
C LEU A 62 -14.33 -8.17 -9.90
N PRO A 63 -13.52 -7.47 -9.10
CA PRO A 63 -14.02 -6.45 -8.21
C PRO A 63 -14.53 -5.25 -9.01
N VAL A 64 -15.63 -4.68 -8.53
CA VAL A 64 -16.28 -3.51 -9.13
C VAL A 64 -16.47 -2.40 -8.10
N GLY A 65 -16.61 -1.18 -8.59
CA GLY A 65 -16.83 -0.01 -7.75
C GLY A 65 -15.55 0.70 -7.33
N PRO A 66 -15.66 1.76 -6.52
CA PRO A 66 -14.52 2.55 -6.12
C PRO A 66 -13.63 1.84 -5.10
N ILE A 67 -12.38 2.29 -5.02
CA ILE A 67 -11.46 1.99 -3.93
C ILE A 67 -11.56 3.12 -2.91
N ASP A 68 -11.98 2.80 -1.68
CA ASP A 68 -11.99 3.74 -0.56
C ASP A 68 -10.70 3.57 0.26
N VAL A 69 -9.80 4.54 0.18
CA VAL A 69 -8.46 4.51 0.79
C VAL A 69 -8.41 5.37 2.05
N SER A 70 -7.88 4.80 3.13
CA SER A 70 -7.57 5.48 4.38
C SER A 70 -6.15 5.15 4.82
N ARG A 71 -5.52 6.06 5.55
CA ARG A 71 -4.13 5.91 5.98
C ARG A 71 -3.95 6.37 7.42
N GLN A 72 -3.08 5.68 8.14
CA GLN A 72 -2.60 6.06 9.46
C GLN A 72 -1.08 5.88 9.50
N GLY A 73 -0.33 6.99 9.39
CA GLY A 73 1.12 6.92 9.20
C GLY A 73 1.47 6.25 7.87
N SER A 74 2.28 5.19 7.91
CA SER A 74 2.61 4.37 6.73
C SER A 74 1.60 3.25 6.46
N ASP A 75 0.72 2.94 7.41
CA ASP A 75 -0.29 1.90 7.26
C ASP A 75 -1.45 2.39 6.41
N VAL A 76 -1.78 1.65 5.37
CA VAL A 76 -2.89 1.94 4.46
C VAL A 76 -3.94 0.85 4.57
N THR A 77 -5.19 1.27 4.66
CA THR A 77 -6.35 0.40 4.56
C THR A 77 -7.19 0.86 3.38
N ALA A 78 -7.49 -0.05 2.46
CA ALA A 78 -8.37 0.20 1.32
C ALA A 78 -9.56 -0.76 1.35
N THR A 79 -10.75 -0.27 1.01
CA THR A 79 -11.91 -1.13 0.78
C THR A 79 -12.20 -1.20 -0.72
N LEU A 80 -12.29 -2.41 -1.25
CA LEU A 80 -12.62 -2.69 -2.65
C LEU A 80 -13.62 -3.84 -2.72
N ASP A 81 -14.80 -3.59 -3.29
CA ASP A 81 -15.90 -4.57 -3.42
C ASP A 81 -16.11 -5.43 -2.15
N ARG A 82 -16.33 -4.74 -1.01
CA ARG A 82 -16.53 -5.32 0.33
C ARG A 82 -15.32 -6.06 0.91
N MET A 83 -14.21 -6.19 0.18
CA MET A 83 -12.94 -6.69 0.72
C MET A 83 -12.15 -5.54 1.34
N THR A 84 -11.72 -5.72 2.59
CA THR A 84 -10.74 -4.83 3.23
C THR A 84 -9.33 -5.32 2.92
N LEU A 85 -8.56 -4.46 2.26
CA LEU A 85 -7.14 -4.63 1.96
C LEU A 85 -6.33 -3.79 2.95
N ARG A 86 -5.21 -4.33 3.44
CA ARG A 86 -4.31 -3.63 4.38
C ARG A 86 -2.87 -3.81 3.96
N GLY A 87 -2.06 -2.80 4.20
CA GLY A 87 -0.62 -2.90 3.97
C GLY A 87 0.08 -1.57 4.16
N THR A 88 1.11 -1.32 3.37
CA THR A 88 2.06 -0.23 3.63
C THR A 88 2.20 0.67 2.41
N LEU A 89 2.29 1.97 2.68
CA LEU A 89 2.72 3.00 1.76
C LEU A 89 4.19 3.33 2.01
N TYR A 90 4.96 3.38 0.93
CA TYR A 90 6.38 3.69 0.95
C TYR A 90 6.65 5.14 0.56
N ALA A 91 7.81 5.65 0.95
CA ALA A 91 8.23 7.02 0.61
C ALA A 91 8.39 7.23 -0.91
N THR A 92 8.53 6.15 -1.67
CA THR A 92 8.59 6.13 -3.15
C THR A 92 7.22 6.24 -3.82
N TYR A 93 6.15 6.37 -3.02
CA TYR A 93 4.75 6.44 -3.44
C TYR A 93 4.18 5.08 -3.87
N ASP A 94 4.98 4.02 -3.75
CA ASP A 94 4.53 2.66 -3.98
C ASP A 94 3.71 2.17 -2.79
N PHE A 95 2.75 1.31 -3.03
CA PHE A 95 1.95 0.65 -2.02
C PHE A 95 1.76 -0.82 -2.34
N ASN A 96 1.56 -1.60 -1.29
CA ASN A 96 1.20 -3.00 -1.39
C ASN A 96 0.16 -3.35 -0.33
N LEU A 97 -1.03 -3.75 -0.75
CA LEU A 97 -2.16 -4.05 0.13
C LEU A 97 -2.64 -5.48 -0.09
N VAL A 98 -2.88 -6.21 1.00
CA VAL A 98 -3.36 -7.59 1.00
C VAL A 98 -4.67 -7.66 1.75
N GLY A 99 -5.63 -8.41 1.22
CA GLY A 99 -6.88 -8.75 1.92
C GLY A 99 -7.20 -10.22 1.74
N ASN A 100 -7.90 -10.77 2.71
CA ASN A 100 -8.35 -12.16 2.72
C ASN A 100 -9.81 -12.21 3.18
N ASN A 101 -10.62 -13.05 2.54
CA ASN A 101 -12.02 -13.31 2.85
C ASN A 101 -12.23 -14.64 3.60
N LEU A 102 -11.18 -15.14 4.25
CA LEU A 102 -11.22 -16.38 5.04
C LEU A 102 -12.32 -16.27 6.11
N GLY A 103 -13.48 -16.88 5.87
CA GLY A 103 -14.62 -16.88 6.79
C GLY A 103 -15.95 -16.34 6.24
N GLN A 104 -16.02 -15.90 4.97
CA GLN A 104 -17.31 -15.61 4.31
C GLN A 104 -17.83 -16.80 3.49
N GLU A 105 -17.80 -18.00 4.07
CA GLU A 105 -18.68 -19.11 3.65
C GLU A 105 -20.05 -18.90 4.32
N MET A 106 -20.86 -18.01 3.78
CA MET A 106 -22.30 -18.00 4.07
C MET A 106 -23.02 -18.73 2.94
N ASP A 107 -23.40 -19.98 3.16
CA ASP A 107 -24.55 -20.68 2.57
C ASP A 107 -24.86 -20.53 1.05
N GLY A 108 -23.90 -20.14 0.20
CA GLY A 108 -24.24 -19.88 -1.21
C GLY A 108 -23.19 -19.20 -2.08
N GLY A 109 -21.90 -19.39 -1.80
CA GLY A 109 -20.80 -18.91 -2.65
C GLY A 109 -20.35 -17.49 -2.32
N THR A 110 -19.05 -17.35 -2.01
CA THR A 110 -18.42 -16.04 -1.83
C THR A 110 -18.38 -15.32 -3.17
N ARG A 111 -19.09 -14.20 -3.29
CA ARG A 111 -19.09 -13.33 -4.48
C ARG A 111 -17.82 -12.47 -4.51
N GLY A 112 -16.67 -13.10 -4.68
CA GLY A 112 -15.35 -12.47 -4.70
C GLY A 112 -14.21 -13.45 -4.45
N PRO A 113 -12.95 -12.99 -4.55
CA PRO A 113 -11.78 -13.83 -4.30
C PRO A 113 -11.62 -14.20 -2.82
N ASP A 114 -10.95 -15.32 -2.56
CA ASP A 114 -10.51 -15.76 -1.22
C ASP A 114 -9.46 -14.82 -0.64
N SER A 115 -8.59 -14.31 -1.51
CA SER A 115 -7.61 -13.29 -1.17
C SER A 115 -7.33 -12.39 -2.36
N ALA A 116 -7.00 -11.13 -2.08
CA ALA A 116 -6.56 -10.21 -3.11
C ALA A 116 -5.32 -9.43 -2.68
N LEU A 117 -4.54 -9.09 -3.69
CA LEU A 117 -3.37 -8.22 -3.63
C LEU A 117 -3.67 -7.00 -4.50
N LEU A 118 -3.44 -5.81 -3.97
CA LEU A 118 -3.49 -4.55 -4.71
C LEU A 118 -2.15 -3.86 -4.51
N SER A 119 -1.33 -3.85 -5.55
CA SER A 119 0.01 -3.27 -5.52
C SER A 119 0.16 -2.26 -6.63
N GLY A 120 0.88 -1.18 -6.38
CA GLY A 120 0.99 -0.12 -7.36
C GLY A 120 1.67 1.12 -6.82
N ARG A 121 1.41 2.23 -7.49
CA ARG A 121 1.98 3.54 -7.18
C ARG A 121 0.92 4.62 -7.18
N TYR A 122 1.00 5.51 -6.20
CA TYR A 122 0.24 6.75 -6.16
C TYR A 122 0.91 7.81 -7.04
N ILE A 123 0.14 8.41 -7.93
CA ILE A 123 0.56 9.50 -8.80
C ILE A 123 -0.19 10.76 -8.35
N PRO A 124 0.49 11.75 -7.77
CA PRO A 124 -0.15 12.99 -7.35
C PRO A 124 -0.62 13.80 -8.56
N ALA A 125 -1.56 14.72 -8.31
CA ALA A 125 -1.91 15.75 -9.28
C ALA A 125 -0.69 16.61 -9.62
N ILE A 126 -0.47 16.89 -10.91
CA ILE A 126 0.56 17.81 -11.38
C ILE A 126 -0.15 19.05 -11.97
N GLY A 127 0.10 20.22 -11.38
CA GLY A 127 -0.52 21.49 -11.79
C GLY A 127 -2.01 21.60 -11.43
N ASP A 128 -2.64 22.69 -11.86
CA ASP A 128 -4.00 23.10 -11.43
C ASP A 128 -5.15 22.27 -12.03
N GLY A 129 -4.86 21.24 -12.83
CA GLY A 129 -5.87 20.41 -13.50
C GLY A 129 -5.62 18.90 -13.45
N GLY A 130 -4.58 18.46 -12.73
CA GLY A 130 -4.29 17.05 -12.56
C GLY A 130 -5.25 16.40 -11.55
N VAL A 131 -5.73 15.20 -11.84
CA VAL A 131 -6.44 14.37 -10.85
C VAL A 131 -5.47 13.33 -10.31
N PRO A 132 -5.30 13.19 -8.98
CA PRO A 132 -4.50 12.13 -8.40
C PRO A 132 -5.01 10.76 -8.85
N ARG A 133 -4.10 9.80 -9.04
CA ARG A 133 -4.48 8.45 -9.47
C ARG A 133 -3.61 7.38 -8.85
N LEU A 134 -4.17 6.18 -8.75
CA LEU A 134 -3.48 4.95 -8.44
C LEU A 134 -3.28 4.17 -9.74
N VAL A 135 -2.11 3.59 -9.93
CA VAL A 135 -1.84 2.68 -11.05
C VAL A 135 -1.11 1.46 -10.52
N GLY A 136 -1.40 0.29 -11.06
CA GLY A 136 -0.71 -0.93 -10.65
C GLY A 136 -1.43 -2.18 -11.09
N ASP A 137 -1.27 -3.23 -10.29
CA ASP A 137 -1.85 -4.54 -10.52
C ASP A 137 -2.73 -4.96 -9.34
N TRP A 138 -3.89 -5.48 -9.70
CA TRP A 138 -4.78 -6.21 -8.82
C TRP A 138 -4.64 -7.70 -9.13
N GLN A 139 -4.50 -8.53 -8.10
CA GLN A 139 -4.48 -9.98 -8.21
C GLN A 139 -5.50 -10.57 -7.25
N GLY A 140 -6.45 -11.35 -7.76
CA GLY A 140 -7.42 -12.12 -6.97
C GLY A 140 -7.13 -13.61 -7.04
N ASN A 141 -7.13 -14.28 -5.88
CA ASN A 141 -7.06 -15.74 -5.79
C ASN A 141 -8.44 -16.30 -5.49
N TYR A 142 -8.84 -17.30 -6.25
CA TYR A 142 -10.15 -17.94 -6.17
C TYR A 142 -9.96 -19.42 -5.94
N SER A 143 -10.88 -20.01 -5.20
CA SER A 143 -11.01 -21.45 -5.07
C SER A 143 -12.46 -21.87 -5.26
N SER A 144 -12.63 -23.06 -5.81
CA SER A 144 -13.93 -23.71 -5.93
C SER A 144 -13.78 -25.15 -5.48
N THR A 145 -14.66 -25.58 -4.59
CA THR A 145 -14.74 -26.98 -4.17
C THR A 145 -15.98 -27.58 -4.80
N THR A 146 -15.79 -28.36 -5.87
CA THR A 146 -16.89 -29.05 -6.56
C THR A 146 -16.66 -30.55 -6.47
N ALA A 147 -17.65 -31.28 -5.94
CA ALA A 147 -17.65 -32.75 -5.85
C ALA A 147 -16.36 -33.35 -5.21
N GLY A 148 -15.86 -32.74 -4.14
CA GLY A 148 -14.68 -33.22 -3.39
C GLY A 148 -13.32 -32.85 -3.98
N ASN A 149 -13.27 -32.16 -5.12
CA ASN A 149 -12.04 -31.61 -5.69
C ASN A 149 -11.97 -30.10 -5.48
N THR A 150 -10.90 -29.63 -4.84
CA THR A 150 -10.61 -28.19 -4.74
C THR A 150 -9.79 -27.73 -5.93
N ARG A 151 -10.37 -26.84 -6.73
CA ARG A 151 -9.66 -26.10 -7.78
C ARG A 151 -9.26 -24.74 -7.25
N ARG A 152 -8.10 -24.25 -7.67
CA ARG A 152 -7.58 -22.92 -7.33
C ARG A 152 -7.14 -22.23 -8.59
N CYS A 153 -7.41 -20.94 -8.68
CA CYS A 153 -6.91 -20.11 -9.76
C CYS A 153 -6.56 -18.71 -9.27
N SER A 154 -5.73 -18.02 -10.03
CA SER A 154 -5.29 -16.66 -9.74
C SER A 154 -5.48 -15.81 -10.98
N VAL A 155 -6.02 -14.61 -10.80
CA VAL A 155 -6.30 -13.66 -11.88
C VAL A 155 -5.61 -12.36 -11.56
N THR A 156 -4.75 -11.91 -12.47
CA THR A 156 -4.09 -10.61 -12.39
C THR A 156 -4.65 -9.68 -13.46
N ARG A 157 -4.91 -8.43 -13.08
CA ARG A 157 -5.33 -7.35 -13.96
C ARG A 157 -4.60 -6.08 -13.57
N SER A 158 -4.03 -5.41 -14.56
CA SER A 158 -3.56 -4.04 -14.36
C SER A 158 -4.77 -3.12 -14.18
N PHE A 159 -4.59 -2.06 -13.41
CA PHE A 159 -5.65 -1.12 -13.08
C PHE A 159 -5.16 0.32 -13.08
N THR A 160 -6.11 1.22 -13.34
CA THR A 160 -5.98 2.64 -13.04
C THR A 160 -7.16 3.05 -12.18
N ALA A 161 -6.94 3.88 -11.16
CA ALA A 161 -8.01 4.43 -10.35
C ALA A 161 -7.83 5.94 -10.16
N ALA A 162 -8.79 6.73 -10.62
CA ALA A 162 -8.73 8.20 -10.53
C ALA A 162 -9.50 8.71 -9.31
N HIS A 163 -8.95 9.70 -8.61
CA HIS A 163 -9.60 10.33 -7.45
C HIS A 163 -10.96 10.95 -7.86
N GLN A 164 -11.97 10.80 -7.00
CA GLN A 164 -13.33 11.30 -7.20
C GLN A 164 -13.61 12.61 -6.45
#